data_AF-A0A926W2E7-F1
#
_entry.id   AF-A0A926W2E7-F1
#
_cell.length_a   1.000
_cell.length_b   1.000
_cell.length_c   1.000
_cell.angle_alpha   90.00
_cell.angle_beta   90.00
_cell.angle_gamma   90.00
#
_symmetry.space_group_name_H-M   'P 1'
#
loop_
_entity.id
_entity.type
_entity.pdbx_description
1 polymer ?
#
loop_
_entity_poly.entity_id
_entity_poly.type
_entity_poly.pdbx_seq_one_letter_code
_entity_poly.pdbx_strand_id
1 'polypeptide(L)'
;MGISLIGAGATHQRMKTKAPYDAKMLELLLTYRQTPSTKIWDQLVRLNSGLVRKVVCRLCQDYSNAWQALEEAGFQGLTTALEAFDPKQKTEFSVFAIPYIQAAVVAGLSQHSLDPKRCASLGKWGIQRSASLT
;
A
#
# COMPACT_ATOMS: atom_id res chain seq x y z
N MET A 1 59.87 9.35 -4.48
CA MET A 1 58.66 9.82 -3.77
C MET A 1 57.50 9.60 -4.74
N GLY A 2 56.65 8.57 -4.70
CA GLY A 2 56.17 7.75 -3.60
C GLY A 2 54.75 8.22 -3.22
N ILE A 3 53.72 7.59 -3.79
CA ILE A 3 52.33 7.28 -3.32
C ILE A 3 51.41 7.05 -4.55
N SER A 4 50.94 5.82 -4.80
CA SER A 4 49.66 5.21 -4.34
C SER A 4 48.44 5.84 -5.03
N LEU A 5 47.63 5.17 -5.86
CA LEU A 5 46.88 3.89 -5.78
C LEU A 5 45.37 4.21 -5.80
N ILE A 6 44.66 3.56 -6.74
CA ILE A 6 43.27 3.06 -6.64
C ILE A 6 42.12 4.07 -6.82
N GLY A 7 41.25 3.74 -7.78
CA GLY A 7 39.90 4.28 -7.86
C GLY A 7 39.08 3.62 -8.96
N ALA A 8 39.06 2.29 -9.01
CA ALA A 8 38.14 1.53 -9.87
C ALA A 8 36.70 1.85 -9.45
N GLY A 9 36.06 2.78 -10.17
CA GLY A 9 34.63 3.06 -10.06
C GLY A 9 33.82 2.00 -10.79
N ALA A 10 33.90 0.74 -10.35
CA ALA A 10 32.90 -0.26 -10.71
C ALA A 10 31.57 0.19 -10.09
N THR A 11 30.69 0.74 -10.92
CA THR A 11 29.29 1.00 -10.59
C THR A 11 28.60 -0.35 -10.37
N HIS A 12 28.78 -0.93 -9.19
CA HIS A 12 27.89 -1.97 -8.69
C HIS A 12 26.55 -1.32 -8.42
N GLN A 13 25.67 -1.39 -9.43
CA GLN A 13 24.25 -1.19 -9.23
C GLN A 13 23.79 -2.23 -8.20
N ARG A 14 23.61 -1.78 -6.96
CA ARG A 14 23.07 -2.55 -5.85
C ARG A 14 21.73 -3.13 -6.28
N MET A 15 21.72 -4.39 -6.68
CA MET A 15 20.51 -5.17 -6.82
C MET A 15 19.87 -5.24 -5.43
N LYS A 16 18.89 -4.37 -5.17
CA LYS A 16 17.99 -4.54 -4.03
C LYS A 16 17.17 -5.79 -4.36
N THR A 17 17.53 -6.92 -3.78
CA THR A 17 16.68 -8.13 -3.80
C THR A 17 15.29 -7.71 -3.33
N LYS A 18 14.25 -7.88 -4.17
CA LYS A 18 12.87 -7.62 -3.76
C LYS A 18 12.59 -8.42 -2.49
N ALA A 19 11.98 -7.79 -1.48
CA ALA A 19 11.68 -8.45 -0.23
C ALA A 19 10.83 -9.72 -0.47
N PRO A 20 10.95 -10.76 0.37
CA PRO A 20 10.22 -12.03 0.17
C PRO A 20 8.70 -11.85 0.08
N TYR A 21 8.16 -10.81 0.71
CA TYR A 21 6.74 -10.44 0.60
C TYR A 21 6.34 -10.03 -0.82
N ASP A 22 7.08 -9.11 -1.47
CA ASP A 22 6.73 -8.65 -2.83
C ASP A 22 6.89 -9.77 -3.86
N ALA A 23 7.89 -10.65 -3.69
CA ALA A 23 8.04 -11.82 -4.54
C ALA A 23 6.79 -12.72 -4.47
N LYS A 24 6.31 -13.03 -3.25
CA LYS A 24 5.11 -13.87 -3.08
C LYS A 24 3.83 -13.20 -3.57
N MET A 25 3.71 -11.90 -3.34
CA MET A 25 2.60 -11.09 -3.82
C MET A 25 2.50 -11.11 -5.34
N LEU A 26 3.64 -10.90 -6.03
CA LEU A 26 3.70 -10.93 -7.49
C LEU A 26 3.40 -12.32 -8.05
N GLU A 27 3.95 -13.37 -7.45
CA GLU A 27 3.69 -14.76 -7.84
C GLU A 27 2.18 -15.07 -7.78
N LEU A 28 1.53 -14.78 -6.67
CA LEU A 28 0.08 -15.02 -6.51
C LEU A 28 -0.74 -14.18 -7.49
N LEU A 29 -0.38 -12.92 -7.71
CA LEU A 29 -1.10 -12.04 -8.63
C LEU A 29 -0.97 -12.50 -10.09
N LEU A 30 0.22 -12.92 -10.50
CA LEU A 30 0.44 -13.48 -11.84
C LEU A 30 -0.30 -14.81 -12.02
N THR A 31 -0.38 -15.62 -10.97
CA THR A 31 -1.14 -16.87 -10.98
C THR A 31 -2.64 -16.57 -11.11
N TYR A 32 -3.15 -15.61 -10.33
CA TYR A 32 -4.54 -15.16 -10.40
C TYR A 32 -4.92 -14.67 -11.80
N ARG A 33 -4.03 -13.92 -12.47
CA ARG A 33 -4.26 -13.41 -13.84
C ARG A 33 -4.31 -14.50 -14.90
N GLN A 34 -3.55 -15.57 -14.71
CA GLN A 34 -3.55 -16.72 -15.62
C GLN A 34 -4.74 -17.65 -15.33
N THR A 35 -5.11 -17.80 -14.07
CA THR A 35 -6.17 -18.70 -13.62
C THR A 35 -6.96 -18.04 -12.49
N PRO A 36 -7.98 -17.23 -12.82
CA PRO A 36 -8.81 -16.57 -11.83
C PRO A 36 -9.46 -17.60 -10.89
N SER A 37 -9.23 -17.45 -9.59
CA SER A 37 -9.75 -18.36 -8.58
C SER A 37 -10.02 -17.61 -7.29
N THR A 38 -11.18 -17.87 -6.68
CA THR A 38 -11.51 -17.35 -5.35
C THR A 38 -10.46 -17.74 -4.31
N LYS A 39 -9.86 -18.94 -4.42
CA LYS A 39 -8.80 -19.38 -3.48
C LYS A 39 -7.56 -18.51 -3.55
N ILE A 40 -7.11 -18.14 -4.76
CA ILE A 40 -5.94 -17.29 -4.97
C ILE A 40 -6.26 -15.86 -4.56
N TRP A 41 -7.46 -15.38 -4.90
CA TRP A 41 -7.95 -14.07 -4.45
C TRP A 41 -7.93 -13.96 -2.93
N ASP A 42 -8.49 -14.94 -2.24
CA ASP A 42 -8.51 -14.94 -0.78
C ASP A 42 -7.09 -15.00 -0.19
N GLN A 43 -6.15 -15.69 -0.84
CA GLN A 43 -4.74 -15.68 -0.44
C GLN A 43 -4.10 -14.30 -0.62
N LEU A 44 -4.38 -13.61 -1.72
CA LEU A 44 -3.92 -12.23 -1.96
C LEU A 44 -4.47 -11.28 -0.88
N VAL A 45 -5.76 -11.34 -0.58
CA VAL A 45 -6.38 -10.51 0.46
C VAL A 45 -5.76 -10.83 1.83
N ARG A 46 -5.62 -12.11 2.19
CA ARG A 46 -5.02 -12.53 3.48
C ARG A 46 -3.58 -12.06 3.63
N LEU A 47 -2.75 -12.18 2.57
CA LEU A 47 -1.36 -11.71 2.54
C LEU A 47 -1.26 -10.21 2.87
N ASN A 48 -2.28 -9.44 2.51
CA ASN A 48 -2.31 -7.98 2.61
C ASN A 48 -3.13 -7.44 3.80
N SER A 49 -3.80 -8.31 4.57
CA SER A 49 -4.59 -7.92 5.74
C SER A 49 -3.81 -7.07 6.76
N GLY A 50 -2.54 -7.39 6.99
CA GLY A 50 -1.67 -6.62 7.87
C GLY A 50 -1.36 -5.21 7.36
N LEU A 51 -1.36 -4.97 6.04
CA LEU A 51 -1.20 -3.65 5.46
C LEU A 51 -2.44 -2.79 5.73
N VAL A 52 -3.64 -3.36 5.52
CA VAL A 52 -4.92 -2.67 5.79
C VAL A 52 -4.99 -2.25 7.24
N ARG A 53 -4.76 -3.17 8.18
CA ARG A 53 -4.75 -2.86 9.62
C ARG A 53 -3.77 -1.76 9.99
N LYS A 54 -2.56 -1.79 9.44
CA LYS A 54 -1.56 -0.73 9.66
C LYS A 54 -2.05 0.65 9.20
N VAL A 55 -2.71 0.72 8.04
CA VAL A 55 -3.25 1.98 7.51
C VAL A 55 -4.43 2.46 8.37
N VAL A 56 -5.37 1.57 8.71
CA VAL A 56 -6.53 1.90 9.55
C VAL A 56 -6.09 2.35 10.94
N CYS A 57 -5.18 1.62 11.61
CA CYS A 57 -4.60 2.01 12.90
C CYS A 57 -3.99 3.40 12.84
N ARG A 58 -3.21 3.70 11.79
CA ARG A 58 -2.55 5.00 11.66
C ARG A 58 -3.54 6.15 11.54
N LEU A 59 -4.64 5.93 10.82
CA LEU A 59 -5.67 6.94 10.64
C LEU A 59 -6.59 7.05 11.85
N CYS A 60 -6.83 5.99 12.60
CA CYS A 60 -7.94 5.94 13.56
C CYS A 60 -7.52 5.31 14.90
N GLN A 61 -6.44 5.82 15.50
CA GLN A 61 -5.84 5.25 16.72
C GLN A 61 -6.82 5.14 17.90
N ASP A 62 -7.77 6.08 18.02
CA ASP A 62 -8.65 6.20 19.19
C ASP A 62 -10.08 5.63 18.98
N TYR A 63 -10.38 5.05 17.80
CA TYR A 63 -11.75 4.69 17.42
C TYR A 63 -12.01 3.18 17.47
N SER A 64 -12.40 2.69 18.65
CA SER A 64 -12.78 1.28 18.83
C SER A 64 -14.16 0.95 18.25
N ASN A 65 -15.12 1.88 18.32
CA ASN A 65 -16.52 1.64 17.96
C ASN A 65 -16.78 1.56 16.44
N ALA A 66 -15.89 2.12 15.62
CA ALA A 66 -15.99 2.08 14.15
C ALA A 66 -14.89 1.23 13.50
N TRP A 67 -14.06 0.56 14.31
CA TRP A 67 -12.90 -0.19 13.83
C TRP A 67 -13.26 -1.18 12.72
N GLN A 68 -14.30 -1.99 12.94
CA GLN A 68 -14.72 -3.01 11.98
C GLN A 68 -15.14 -2.39 10.64
N ALA A 69 -15.98 -1.35 10.67
CA ALA A 69 -16.44 -0.68 9.45
C ALA A 69 -15.28 -0.03 8.68
N LEU A 70 -14.29 0.53 9.39
CA LEU A 70 -13.09 1.11 8.79
C LEU A 70 -12.13 0.05 8.23
N GLU A 71 -12.02 -1.10 8.90
CA GLU A 71 -11.27 -2.26 8.40
C GLU A 71 -11.91 -2.80 7.12
N GLU A 72 -13.24 -2.94 7.08
CA GLU A 72 -14.00 -3.32 5.89
C GLU A 72 -13.81 -2.32 4.74
N ALA A 73 -13.90 -1.02 5.01
CA ALA A 73 -13.63 0.01 4.01
C ALA A 73 -12.18 -0.08 3.49
N GLY A 74 -11.21 -0.31 4.37
CA GLY A 74 -9.81 -0.52 3.98
C GLY A 74 -9.62 -1.75 3.08
N PHE A 75 -10.36 -2.83 3.32
CA PHE A 75 -10.38 -4.00 2.42
C PHE A 75 -10.98 -3.69 1.05
N GLN A 76 -11.99 -2.83 0.96
CA GLN A 76 -12.50 -2.36 -0.35
C GLN A 76 -11.40 -1.62 -1.13
N GLY A 77 -10.67 -0.72 -0.48
CA GLY A 77 -9.53 -0.04 -1.10
C GLY A 77 -8.41 -1.00 -1.53
N LEU A 78 -8.13 -2.03 -0.73
CA LEU A 78 -7.17 -3.07 -1.10
C LEU A 78 -7.61 -3.85 -2.35
N THR A 79 -8.88 -4.23 -2.44
CA THR A 79 -9.45 -4.92 -3.61
C THR A 79 -9.24 -4.09 -4.87
N THR A 80 -9.60 -2.80 -4.85
CA THR A 80 -9.38 -1.89 -5.98
C THR A 80 -7.89 -1.77 -6.34
N ALA A 81 -7.00 -1.74 -5.35
CA ALA A 81 -5.55 -1.74 -5.61
C ALA A 81 -5.06 -3.04 -6.26
N LEU A 82 -5.57 -4.20 -5.83
CA LEU A 82 -5.22 -5.50 -6.42
C LEU A 82 -5.64 -5.60 -7.89
N GLU A 83 -6.81 -5.04 -8.23
CA GLU A 83 -7.31 -5.00 -9.61
C GLU A 83 -6.50 -4.04 -10.48
N ALA A 84 -6.14 -2.87 -9.94
CA ALA A 84 -5.46 -1.80 -10.69
C ALA A 84 -3.93 -1.97 -10.82
N PHE A 85 -3.29 -2.72 -9.92
CA PHE A 85 -1.81 -2.79 -9.87
C PHE A 85 -1.21 -3.45 -11.12
N ASP A 86 -0.21 -2.85 -11.75
CA ASP A 86 0.55 -3.50 -12.84
C ASP A 86 1.89 -4.07 -12.32
N PRO A 87 2.11 -5.40 -12.33
CA PRO A 87 3.38 -6.03 -12.00
C PRO A 87 4.59 -5.52 -12.78
N LYS A 88 4.39 -4.90 -13.96
CA LYS A 88 5.46 -4.33 -14.78
C LYS A 88 5.97 -2.99 -14.25
N GLN A 89 5.24 -2.32 -13.36
CA GLN A 89 5.66 -1.05 -12.79
C GLN A 89 6.78 -1.24 -11.75
N LYS A 90 7.60 -0.19 -11.54
CA LYS A 90 8.79 -0.26 -10.66
C LYS A 90 8.47 -0.12 -9.16
N THR A 91 7.19 0.06 -8.81
CA THR A 91 6.75 0.32 -7.44
C THR A 91 6.33 -0.98 -6.75
N GLU A 92 6.73 -1.16 -5.49
CA GLU A 92 6.27 -2.27 -4.65
C GLU A 92 4.76 -2.20 -4.42
N PHE A 93 4.11 -3.35 -4.30
CA PHE A 93 2.65 -3.39 -4.21
C PHE A 93 2.14 -2.62 -2.98
N SER A 94 2.79 -2.79 -1.83
CA SER A 94 2.36 -2.09 -0.61
C SER A 94 2.40 -0.57 -0.76
N VAL A 95 3.43 -0.04 -1.43
CA VAL A 95 3.55 1.42 -1.67
C VAL A 95 2.43 1.89 -2.59
N PHE A 96 2.14 1.13 -3.63
CA PHE A 96 1.05 1.42 -4.56
C PHE A 96 -0.34 1.35 -3.90
N ALA A 97 -0.57 0.38 -3.01
CA ALA A 97 -1.88 0.12 -2.42
C ALA A 97 -2.26 1.11 -1.30
N ILE A 98 -1.29 1.69 -0.60
CA ILE A 98 -1.53 2.66 0.49
C ILE A 98 -2.53 3.77 0.11
N PRO A 99 -2.38 4.53 -1.00
CA PRO A 99 -3.33 5.59 -1.34
C PRO A 99 -4.76 5.08 -1.56
N TYR A 100 -4.95 3.89 -2.11
CA TYR A 100 -6.28 3.29 -2.31
C TYR A 100 -6.92 2.92 -0.97
N ILE A 101 -6.16 2.26 -0.08
CA ILE A 101 -6.63 1.88 1.25
C ILE A 101 -6.96 3.14 2.06
N GLN A 102 -6.09 4.15 2.04
CA GLN A 102 -6.33 5.43 2.73
C GLN A 102 -7.59 6.13 2.22
N ALA A 103 -7.77 6.22 0.90
CA ALA A 103 -8.94 6.88 0.31
C ALA A 103 -10.24 6.22 0.76
N ALA A 104 -10.29 4.88 0.77
CA ALA A 104 -11.45 4.13 1.20
C ALA A 104 -11.75 4.31 2.70
N VAL A 105 -10.73 4.27 3.56
CA VAL A 105 -10.88 4.49 5.00
C VAL A 105 -11.38 5.91 5.30
N VAL A 106 -10.85 6.94 4.61
CA VAL A 106 -11.31 8.33 4.76
C VAL A 106 -12.76 8.51 4.30
N ALA A 107 -13.17 7.82 3.24
CA ALA A 107 -14.57 7.80 2.82
C ALA A 107 -15.46 7.18 3.90
N GLY A 108 -15.04 6.07 4.51
CA GLY A 108 -15.74 5.45 5.65
C GLY A 108 -15.86 6.38 6.86
N LEU A 109 -14.79 7.09 7.24
CA LEU A 109 -14.83 8.08 8.33
C LEU A 109 -15.91 9.14 8.10
N SER A 110 -16.00 9.64 6.86
CA SER A 110 -16.96 10.67 6.48
C SER A 110 -18.41 10.17 6.60
N GLN A 111 -18.66 8.91 6.25
CA GLN A 111 -19.99 8.27 6.39
C GLN A 111 -20.43 8.12 7.84
N HIS A 112 -19.49 7.84 8.75
CA HIS A 112 -19.78 7.67 10.18
C HIS A 112 -19.73 8.98 10.98
N SER A 113 -19.65 10.15 10.31
CA SER A 113 -19.49 11.46 10.95
C SER A 113 -18.27 11.53 11.89
N LEU A 114 -17.24 10.73 11.61
CA LEU A 114 -15.98 10.73 12.35
C LEU A 114 -15.08 11.79 11.73
N ASP A 115 -14.62 12.74 12.55
CA ASP A 115 -13.80 13.85 12.05
C ASP A 115 -12.42 13.34 11.56
N PRO A 116 -12.14 13.41 10.24
CA PRO A 116 -10.87 12.98 9.68
C PRO A 116 -9.68 13.77 10.25
N LYS A 117 -9.86 14.99 10.75
CA LYS A 117 -8.80 15.82 11.32
C LYS A 117 -8.38 15.35 12.72
N ARG A 118 -9.30 14.79 13.49
CA ARG A 118 -9.00 14.16 14.79
C ARG A 118 -8.19 12.88 14.58
N CYS A 119 -8.57 12.12 13.56
CA CYS A 119 -7.89 10.94 13.02
C CYS A 119 -6.50 11.23 12.38
N ALA A 120 -6.39 12.27 11.56
CA ALA A 120 -5.23 12.53 10.70
C ALA A 120 -4.14 13.40 11.35
N SER A 121 -4.27 13.78 12.62
CA SER A 121 -3.32 14.67 13.29
C SER A 121 -1.92 14.07 13.51
N LEU A 122 -1.68 12.80 13.13
CA LEU A 122 -0.38 12.13 13.18
C LEU A 122 0.09 11.67 11.79
N GLY A 123 0.56 12.64 10.99
CA GLY A 123 1.41 12.37 9.83
C GLY A 123 1.04 13.21 8.62
N LYS A 124 1.86 14.22 8.31
CA LYS A 124 1.80 14.92 7.02
C LYS A 124 1.96 13.90 5.90
N TRP A 125 0.88 13.62 5.16
CA TRP A 125 0.94 12.93 3.89
C TRP A 125 0.38 13.86 2.82
N GLY A 126 1.23 14.18 1.84
CA GLY A 126 0.98 15.14 0.79
C GLY A 126 -0.16 14.69 -0.11
N ILE A 127 -1.37 15.13 0.22
CA ILE A 127 -2.43 15.29 -0.77
C ILE A 127 -2.24 16.70 -1.34
N GLN A 128 -1.40 16.84 -2.37
CA GLN A 128 -1.64 17.94 -3.31
C GLN A 128 -2.96 17.60 -4.01
N ARG A 129 -4.08 18.10 -3.46
CA ARG A 129 -5.25 18.34 -4.29
C ARG A 129 -4.84 19.43 -5.26
N SER A 130 -4.42 19.04 -6.45
CA SER A 130 -4.51 19.92 -7.61
C SER A 130 -6.00 20.19 -7.83
N ALA A 131 -6.47 21.24 -7.18
CA ALA A 131 -7.60 22.00 -7.66
C ALA A 131 -7.23 22.48 -9.06
N SER A 132 -8.02 22.07 -10.05
CA SER A 132 -8.37 22.88 -11.22
C SER A 132 -9.59 22.20 -11.85
N LEU A 133 -10.76 22.67 -11.42
CA LEU A 133 -11.98 22.60 -12.20
C LEU A 133 -11.74 23.37 -13.51
N THR A 134 -12.16 22.79 -14.63
CA THR A 134 -12.60 23.53 -15.82
C THR A 134 -13.95 22.95 -16.20
#